data_AF-A0A853CBH2-F1
#
_entry.id   AF-A0A853CBH2-F1
#
_cell.length_a   1.000
_cell.length_b   1.000
_cell.length_c   1.000
_cell.angle_alpha   90.00
_cell.angle_beta   90.00
_cell.angle_gamma   90.00
#
_symmetry.space_group_name_H-M   'P 1'
#
loop_
_entity.id
_entity.type
_entity.pdbx_description
1 polymer ?
#
loop_
_entity_poly.entity_id
_entity_poly.type
_entity_poly.pdbx_seq_one_letter_code
_entity_poly.pdbx_strand_id
1 'polypeptide(L)'
;MVEDPAEVEQLLRDSAARRASRDQLSRSNPDFDAVSPEAGQLDAAAVAELAARDPDAALRVLADAARAFDPALRAAARALAARLPLGNPRTGVADRPGVSRMVTRRDPTGSDVDLDATLAARGAEPHWRAAHLHTRGWRSTGRAMLLLVDASGSVAGDELAAAVLTASALVQRLRPGDELGVVAFWSKAVVLRPLSADPRVDVVVDRLCDLRGGGTTDLELALRTAAAQVARSRAADRQVLLLSDGLATESPDPVDAASSLARVPARLHVLALSADEEAMTSCAALASAGGGRVAPLHRPSQAPAAVRDLLG
;
A
#
# COMPACT_ATOMS: atom_id res chain seq x y z
N MET A 1 -9.65 5.90 14.72
CA MET A 1 -8.65 6.19 13.67
C MET A 1 -7.44 6.83 14.34
N VAL A 2 -6.23 6.35 14.03
CA VAL A 2 -4.95 6.93 14.48
C VAL A 2 -4.26 7.45 13.23
N GLU A 3 -4.14 8.77 13.14
CA GLU A 3 -3.51 9.47 12.01
C GLU A 3 -2.35 10.39 12.43
N ASP A 4 -2.33 10.81 13.70
CA ASP A 4 -1.25 11.65 14.22
C ASP A 4 0.10 10.91 14.12
N PRO A 5 1.12 11.49 13.47
CA PRO A 5 2.40 10.81 13.28
C PRO A 5 3.08 10.37 14.59
N ALA A 6 2.96 11.15 15.68
CA ALA A 6 3.59 10.80 16.95
C ALA A 6 2.87 9.62 17.62
N GLU A 7 1.54 9.60 17.56
CA GLU A 7 0.74 8.46 18.02
C GLU A 7 1.01 7.19 17.22
N VAL A 8 1.11 7.30 15.89
CA VAL A 8 1.47 6.17 15.01
C VAL A 8 2.86 5.63 15.38
N GLU A 9 3.86 6.49 15.52
CA GLU A 9 5.23 6.08 15.89
C GLU A 9 5.30 5.48 17.31
N GLN A 10 4.50 5.97 18.25
CA GLN A 10 4.40 5.37 19.58
C GLN A 10 3.80 3.96 19.51
N LEU A 11 2.70 3.79 18.77
CA LEU A 11 2.04 2.50 18.60
C LEU A 11 2.98 1.46 17.94
N LEU A 12 3.72 1.86 16.91
CA LEU A 12 4.69 0.99 16.25
C LEU A 12 5.84 0.61 17.19
N ARG A 13 6.34 1.55 18.01
CA ARG A 13 7.38 1.26 19.02
C ARG A 13 6.90 0.26 20.07
N ASP A 14 5.69 0.42 20.58
CA ASP A 14 5.11 -0.48 21.58
C ASP A 14 4.88 -1.89 20.99
N SER A 15 4.54 -1.97 19.71
CA SER A 15 4.35 -3.21 18.97
C SER A 15 5.66 -3.94 18.67
N ALA A 16 6.75 -3.19 18.43
CA ALA A 16 8.07 -3.70 18.09
C ALA A 16 8.84 -4.33 19.27
N ALA A 17 8.32 -4.26 20.50
CA ALA A 17 8.97 -4.76 21.72
C ALA A 17 8.96 -6.30 21.86
N ARG A 18 8.07 -6.99 21.16
CA ARG A 18 8.01 -8.47 21.11
C ARG A 18 8.54 -8.94 19.76
N ARG A 19 9.82 -9.32 19.68
CA ARG A 19 10.47 -9.78 18.44
C ARG A 19 10.79 -11.27 18.51
N ALA A 20 10.83 -11.92 17.35
CA ALA A 20 11.13 -13.35 17.29
C ALA A 20 12.62 -13.59 17.54
N SER A 21 12.95 -14.55 18.41
CA SER A 21 14.32 -15.02 18.55
C SER A 21 14.72 -15.91 17.36
N ARG A 22 16.02 -16.10 17.15
CA ARG A 22 16.54 -17.00 16.11
C ARG A 22 15.96 -18.41 16.22
N ASP A 23 15.90 -18.97 17.44
CA ASP A 23 15.33 -20.30 17.68
C ASP A 23 13.84 -20.38 17.35
N GLN A 24 13.10 -19.28 17.50
CA GLN A 24 11.70 -19.23 17.11
C GLN A 24 11.57 -19.20 15.57
N LEU A 25 12.43 -18.43 14.90
CA LEU A 25 12.47 -18.34 13.43
C LEU A 25 12.85 -19.67 12.78
N SER A 26 13.85 -20.37 13.30
CA SER A 26 14.25 -21.72 12.84
C SER A 26 13.13 -22.75 13.05
N ARG A 27 12.37 -22.64 14.15
CA ARG A 27 11.21 -23.52 14.40
C ARG A 27 10.00 -23.21 13.52
N SER A 28 9.76 -21.94 13.20
CA SER A 28 8.63 -21.54 12.38
C SER A 28 8.90 -21.70 10.88
N ASN A 29 10.17 -21.69 10.46
CA ASN A 29 10.57 -21.75 9.05
C ASN A 29 11.69 -22.79 8.84
N PRO A 30 11.41 -23.91 8.15
CA PRO A 30 12.39 -24.97 7.95
C PRO A 30 13.61 -24.54 7.10
N ASP A 31 13.44 -23.59 6.16
CA ASP A 31 14.52 -23.09 5.30
C ASP A 31 15.32 -21.91 5.94
N PHE A 32 14.96 -21.45 7.14
CA PHE A 32 15.57 -20.25 7.73
C PHE A 32 17.07 -20.40 7.98
N ASP A 33 17.51 -21.52 8.54
CA ASP A 33 18.93 -21.75 8.85
C ASP A 33 19.80 -21.84 7.59
N ALA A 34 19.21 -22.24 6.46
CA ALA A 34 19.92 -22.28 5.17
C ALA A 34 20.19 -20.88 4.60
N VAL A 35 19.29 -19.91 4.85
CA VAL A 35 19.45 -18.53 4.35
C VAL A 35 20.09 -17.58 5.35
N SER A 36 20.11 -17.93 6.63
CA SER A 36 20.75 -17.18 7.70
C SER A 36 21.66 -18.13 8.49
N PRO A 37 22.85 -18.49 7.97
CA PRO A 37 23.72 -19.47 8.63
C PRO A 37 24.35 -18.95 9.92
N GLU A 38 24.64 -17.65 10.01
CA GLU A 38 25.23 -17.00 11.17
C GLU A 38 24.33 -15.90 11.74
N ALA A 39 24.51 -15.55 13.02
CA ALA A 39 23.79 -14.47 13.66
C ALA A 39 24.05 -13.13 12.94
N GLY A 40 23.00 -12.35 12.72
CA GLY A 40 23.05 -11.07 12.02
C GLY A 40 23.26 -11.14 10.50
N GLN A 41 23.42 -12.34 9.92
CA GLN A 41 23.65 -12.51 8.48
C GLN A 41 22.41 -13.06 7.77
N LEU A 42 22.19 -12.57 6.56
CA LEU A 42 21.19 -13.08 5.64
C LEU A 42 21.87 -13.18 4.27
N ASP A 43 22.02 -14.40 3.79
CA ASP A 43 22.67 -14.68 2.52
C ASP A 43 21.68 -14.43 1.38
N ALA A 44 21.88 -13.32 0.66
CA ALA A 44 21.04 -12.93 -0.46
C ALA A 44 21.03 -13.96 -1.60
N ALA A 45 22.14 -14.69 -1.82
CA ALA A 45 22.21 -15.74 -2.83
C ALA A 45 21.38 -16.96 -2.41
N ALA A 46 21.50 -17.39 -1.15
CA ALA A 46 20.68 -18.47 -0.60
C ALA A 46 19.18 -18.12 -0.62
N VAL A 47 18.82 -16.87 -0.31
CA VAL A 47 17.43 -16.37 -0.44
C VAL A 47 16.96 -16.42 -1.90
N ALA A 48 17.81 -16.04 -2.86
CA ALA A 48 17.47 -16.09 -4.28
C ALA A 48 17.31 -17.53 -4.79
N GLU A 49 18.15 -18.46 -4.34
CA GLU A 49 18.03 -19.90 -4.64
C GLU A 49 16.76 -20.49 -4.04
N LEU A 50 16.42 -20.12 -2.79
CA LEU A 50 15.16 -20.48 -2.17
C LEU A 50 13.99 -19.92 -2.98
N ALA A 51 14.03 -18.65 -3.37
CA ALA A 51 12.97 -18.01 -4.14
C ALA A 51 12.78 -18.65 -5.53
N ALA A 52 13.84 -19.14 -6.16
CA ALA A 52 13.78 -19.85 -7.43
C ALA A 52 13.11 -21.22 -7.32
N ARG A 53 13.23 -21.88 -6.16
CA ARG A 53 12.64 -23.20 -5.86
C ARG A 53 11.23 -23.09 -5.31
N ASP A 54 11.03 -22.23 -4.33
CA ASP A 54 9.77 -21.92 -3.67
C ASP A 54 9.72 -20.42 -3.31
N PRO A 55 9.07 -19.58 -4.14
CA PRO A 55 9.00 -18.15 -3.89
C PRO A 55 8.24 -17.84 -2.60
N ASP A 56 7.17 -18.58 -2.29
CA ASP A 56 6.35 -18.31 -1.10
C ASP A 56 7.13 -18.62 0.17
N ALA A 57 7.92 -19.70 0.20
CA ALA A 57 8.81 -20.00 1.32
C ALA A 57 9.86 -18.90 1.53
N ALA A 58 10.50 -18.42 0.46
CA ALA A 58 11.47 -17.31 0.56
C ALA A 58 10.84 -16.04 1.15
N LEU A 59 9.62 -15.74 0.72
CA LEU A 59 8.88 -14.56 1.14
C LEU A 59 8.46 -14.63 2.62
N ARG A 60 7.99 -15.79 3.07
CA ARG A 60 7.71 -16.05 4.50
C ARG A 60 8.95 -15.85 5.36
N VAL A 61 10.06 -16.43 4.95
CA VAL A 61 11.34 -16.32 5.67
C VAL A 61 11.79 -14.86 5.75
N LEU A 62 11.71 -14.11 4.65
CA LEU A 62 12.03 -12.68 4.64
C LEU A 62 11.08 -11.85 5.53
N ALA A 63 9.78 -12.13 5.48
CA ALA A 63 8.78 -11.44 6.29
C ALA A 63 9.01 -11.66 7.79
N ASP A 64 9.32 -12.89 8.20
CA ASP A 64 9.61 -13.22 9.59
C ASP A 64 10.98 -12.68 10.05
N ALA A 65 12.01 -12.78 9.20
CA ALA A 65 13.34 -12.20 9.47
C ALA A 65 13.28 -10.67 9.60
N ALA A 66 12.39 -9.99 8.87
CA ALA A 66 12.13 -8.56 8.99
C ALA A 66 11.53 -8.13 10.35
N ARG A 67 11.20 -9.10 11.21
CA ARG A 67 10.74 -8.92 12.59
C ARG A 67 11.65 -9.59 13.63
N ALA A 68 12.83 -10.05 13.20
CA ALA A 68 13.80 -10.68 14.08
C ALA A 68 14.24 -9.75 15.21
N PHE A 69 14.55 -10.33 16.37
CA PHE A 69 15.13 -9.61 17.50
C PHE A 69 16.47 -8.97 17.11
N ASP A 70 17.28 -9.69 16.35
CA ASP A 70 18.56 -9.27 15.81
C ASP A 70 18.40 -8.06 14.86
N PRO A 71 18.96 -6.88 15.20
CA PRO A 71 18.86 -5.69 14.37
C PRO A 71 19.50 -5.81 12.99
N ALA A 72 20.61 -6.56 12.86
CA ALA A 72 21.34 -6.68 11.61
C ALA A 72 20.60 -7.59 10.63
N LEU A 73 20.14 -8.75 11.11
CA LEU A 73 19.29 -9.66 10.32
C LEU A 73 18.01 -8.95 9.85
N ARG A 74 17.38 -8.19 10.76
CA ARG A 74 16.17 -7.43 10.45
C ARG A 74 16.42 -6.38 9.37
N ALA A 75 17.50 -5.60 9.48
CA ALA A 75 17.86 -4.61 8.48
C ALA A 75 18.15 -5.26 7.11
N ALA A 76 18.87 -6.38 7.08
CA ALA A 76 19.16 -7.12 5.86
C ALA A 76 17.88 -7.66 5.19
N ALA A 77 16.97 -8.25 5.98
CA ALA A 77 15.69 -8.76 5.50
C ALA A 77 14.82 -7.66 4.90
N ARG A 78 14.71 -6.50 5.57
CA ARG A 78 13.93 -5.36 5.05
C ARG A 78 14.54 -4.76 3.79
N ALA A 79 15.87 -4.66 3.73
CA ALA A 79 16.57 -4.21 2.54
C ALA A 79 16.37 -5.15 1.35
N LEU A 80 16.37 -6.46 1.56
CA LEU A 80 16.05 -7.45 0.52
C LEU A 80 14.58 -7.40 0.12
N ALA A 81 13.66 -7.30 1.09
CA ALA A 81 12.22 -7.21 0.83
C ALA A 81 11.86 -6.00 -0.05
N ALA A 82 12.48 -4.84 0.21
CA ALA A 82 12.32 -3.64 -0.61
C ALA A 82 12.90 -3.77 -2.03
N ARG A 83 13.77 -4.76 -2.27
CA ARG A 83 14.45 -5.03 -3.55
C ARG A 83 13.93 -6.27 -4.27
N LEU A 84 12.90 -6.93 -3.74
CA LEU A 84 12.36 -8.15 -4.33
C LEU A 84 11.94 -7.90 -5.78
N PRO A 85 12.48 -8.67 -6.75
CA PRO A 85 12.08 -8.54 -8.14
C PRO A 85 10.65 -9.08 -8.29
N LEU A 86 9.67 -8.19 -8.19
CA LEU A 86 8.32 -8.52 -8.66
C LEU A 86 8.42 -8.59 -10.18
N GLY A 87 7.98 -9.71 -10.76
CA GLY A 87 8.21 -10.06 -12.16
C GLY A 87 7.92 -8.97 -13.19
N ASN A 88 8.43 -9.23 -14.40
CA ASN A 88 8.59 -8.31 -15.54
C ASN A 88 7.94 -6.92 -15.44
N PRO A 89 8.75 -5.84 -15.40
CA PRO A 89 8.23 -4.50 -15.55
C PRO A 89 7.51 -4.34 -16.90
N ARG A 90 6.24 -3.92 -16.83
CA ARG A 90 5.47 -3.29 -17.92
C ARG A 90 5.58 -3.96 -19.30
N THR A 91 5.01 -5.14 -19.47
CA THR A 91 4.60 -5.62 -20.81
C THR A 91 3.08 -5.62 -20.91
N GLY A 92 2.50 -4.49 -21.36
CA GLY A 92 1.06 -4.33 -21.52
C GLY A 92 0.61 -2.87 -21.66
N VAL A 93 -0.58 -2.69 -22.24
CA VAL A 93 -1.24 -1.39 -22.52
C VAL A 93 -1.06 -0.44 -21.34
N ALA A 94 -0.64 0.79 -21.61
CA ALA A 94 -0.52 1.79 -20.57
C ALA A 94 -1.83 1.87 -19.78
N ASP A 95 -1.74 1.57 -18.49
CA ASP A 95 -2.70 1.96 -17.46
C ASP A 95 -3.35 3.28 -17.89
N ARG A 96 -4.67 3.27 -18.08
CA ARG A 96 -5.40 4.39 -18.66
C ARG A 96 -4.94 5.67 -17.95
N PRO A 97 -4.38 6.66 -18.67
CA PRO A 97 -3.98 7.89 -18.01
C PRO A 97 -5.21 8.46 -17.31
N GLY A 98 -5.07 8.77 -16.02
CA GLY A 98 -6.11 9.48 -15.29
C GLY A 98 -6.55 10.70 -16.09
N VAL A 99 -7.84 11.03 -16.04
CA VAL A 99 -8.47 12.08 -16.87
C VAL A 99 -7.57 13.33 -16.88
N SER A 100 -7.04 13.67 -18.06
CA SER A 100 -6.21 14.85 -18.17
C SER A 100 -7.08 16.09 -17.94
N ARG A 101 -6.81 16.82 -16.86
CA ARG A 101 -7.48 18.10 -16.59
C ARG A 101 -6.52 19.23 -16.91
N MET A 102 -7.01 20.20 -17.67
CA MET A 102 -6.31 21.45 -17.85
C MET A 102 -6.27 22.18 -16.51
N VAL A 103 -5.06 22.49 -16.04
CA VAL A 103 -4.83 23.17 -14.76
C VAL A 103 -3.89 24.34 -14.97
N THR A 104 -4.14 25.40 -14.22
CA THR A 104 -3.32 26.61 -14.18
C THR A 104 -2.26 26.48 -13.08
N ARG A 105 -0.99 26.73 -13.40
CA ARG A 105 0.15 26.60 -12.47
C ARG A 105 1.18 27.70 -12.69
N ARG A 106 2.01 27.96 -11.68
CA ARG A 106 3.27 28.68 -11.87
C ARG A 106 4.33 27.71 -12.36
N ASP A 107 4.37 27.50 -13.68
CA ASP A 107 5.37 26.66 -14.31
C ASP A 107 6.05 27.46 -15.43
N PRO A 108 7.35 27.79 -15.29
CA PRO A 108 8.09 28.54 -16.30
C PRO A 108 8.33 27.76 -17.59
N THR A 109 8.04 26.46 -17.62
CA THR A 109 8.21 25.58 -18.81
C THR A 109 6.91 25.29 -19.55
N GLY A 110 5.78 25.81 -19.07
CA GLY A 110 4.47 25.56 -19.68
C GLY A 110 4.29 26.28 -21.03
N SER A 111 3.75 25.57 -22.01
CA SER A 111 3.60 26.07 -23.39
C SER A 111 2.40 27.00 -23.61
N ASP A 112 1.40 26.96 -22.71
CA ASP A 112 0.18 27.77 -22.81
C ASP A 112 0.08 28.69 -21.58
N VAL A 113 -0.23 29.97 -21.76
CA VAL A 113 -0.24 30.98 -20.68
C VAL A 113 -1.68 31.25 -20.24
N ASP A 114 -1.94 31.13 -18.94
CA ASP A 114 -3.19 31.58 -18.36
C ASP A 114 -3.15 33.10 -18.16
N LEU A 115 -3.62 33.85 -19.15
CA LEU A 115 -3.60 35.31 -19.12
C LEU A 115 -4.37 35.88 -17.93
N ASP A 116 -5.53 35.31 -17.59
CA ASP A 116 -6.37 35.81 -16.50
C ASP A 116 -5.68 35.64 -15.15
N ALA A 117 -5.15 34.44 -14.88
CA ALA A 117 -4.41 34.17 -13.65
C ALA A 117 -3.08 34.95 -13.59
N THR A 118 -2.42 35.14 -14.73
CA THR A 118 -1.16 35.89 -14.83
C THR A 118 -1.37 37.39 -14.59
N LEU A 119 -2.43 37.96 -15.15
CA LEU A 119 -2.83 39.35 -14.93
C LEU A 119 -3.28 39.57 -13.48
N ALA A 120 -4.08 38.65 -12.93
CA ALA A 120 -4.51 38.69 -11.54
C ALA A 120 -3.33 38.60 -10.58
N ALA A 121 -2.35 37.74 -10.86
CA ALA A 121 -1.15 37.60 -10.03
C ALA A 121 -0.19 38.77 -10.13
N ARG A 122 -0.14 39.50 -11.26
CA ARG A 122 0.61 40.76 -11.37
C ARG A 122 -0.05 41.87 -10.56
N GLY A 123 -1.39 41.92 -10.57
CA GLY A 123 -2.12 43.04 -9.96
C GLY A 123 -1.66 44.40 -10.52
N ALA A 124 -1.38 45.35 -9.62
CA ALA A 124 -0.94 46.70 -9.96
C ALA A 124 0.59 46.84 -10.11
N GLU A 125 1.35 45.74 -10.07
CA GLU A 125 2.80 45.82 -10.12
C GLU A 125 3.30 46.39 -11.47
N PRO A 126 4.26 47.34 -11.44
CA PRO A 126 4.69 48.06 -12.64
C PRO A 126 5.54 47.21 -13.59
N HIS A 127 6.23 46.17 -13.11
CA HIS A 127 7.10 45.31 -13.92
C HIS A 127 6.70 43.83 -13.81
N TRP A 128 6.87 43.10 -14.92
CA TRP A 128 6.64 41.66 -14.96
C TRP A 128 7.77 40.89 -14.28
N ARG A 129 7.40 39.88 -13.48
CA ARG A 129 8.33 38.93 -12.86
C ARG A 129 7.93 37.50 -13.24
N ALA A 130 8.88 36.57 -13.22
CA ALA A 130 8.61 35.15 -13.45
C ALA A 130 7.53 34.58 -12.50
N ALA A 131 7.44 35.11 -11.28
CA ALA A 131 6.42 34.72 -10.30
C ALA A 131 4.98 35.10 -10.69
N HIS A 132 4.79 36.04 -11.64
CA HIS A 132 3.46 36.41 -12.13
C HIS A 132 2.98 35.45 -13.22
N LEU A 133 3.89 34.77 -13.91
CA LEU A 133 3.55 33.91 -15.03
C LEU A 133 2.83 32.64 -14.54
N HIS A 134 1.60 32.47 -14.99
CA HIS A 134 0.83 31.26 -14.81
C HIS A 134 0.60 30.63 -16.17
N THR A 135 0.86 29.34 -16.29
CA THR A 135 0.70 28.56 -17.50
C THR A 135 -0.42 27.54 -17.33
N ARG A 136 -1.17 27.29 -18.39
CA ARG A 136 -2.14 26.20 -18.51
C ARG A 136 -1.40 24.98 -19.04
N GLY A 137 -1.64 23.84 -18.42
CA GLY A 137 -1.10 22.58 -18.88
C GLY A 137 -2.10 21.47 -18.69
N TRP A 138 -2.12 20.52 -19.63
CA TRP A 138 -2.77 19.25 -19.41
C TRP A 138 -1.99 18.48 -18.36
N ARG A 139 -2.52 18.39 -17.14
CA ARG A 139 -2.03 17.43 -16.16
C ARG A 139 -2.87 16.18 -16.31
N SER A 140 -2.21 15.04 -16.52
CA SER A 140 -2.76 13.80 -16.00
C SER A 140 -2.95 14.05 -14.51
N THR A 141 -4.21 14.03 -14.07
CA THR A 141 -4.48 13.92 -12.65
C THR A 141 -3.93 12.54 -12.29
N GLY A 142 -2.81 12.51 -11.56
CA GLY A 142 -2.15 11.27 -11.18
C GLY A 142 -3.12 10.30 -10.49
N ARG A 143 -2.68 9.08 -10.30
CA ARG A 143 -3.45 8.06 -9.58
C ARG A 143 -3.23 8.23 -8.08
N ALA A 144 -4.26 7.96 -7.29
CA ALA A 144 -4.13 7.80 -5.84
C ALA A 144 -4.48 6.36 -5.48
N MET A 145 -3.49 5.64 -4.95
CA MET A 145 -3.62 4.25 -4.54
C MET A 145 -3.58 4.19 -3.03
N LEU A 146 -4.64 3.70 -2.39
CA LEU A 146 -4.67 3.44 -0.95
C LEU A 146 -4.72 1.94 -0.71
N LEU A 147 -3.73 1.39 -0.01
CA LEU A 147 -3.72 -0.01 0.43
C LEU A 147 -4.28 -0.08 1.85
N LEU A 148 -5.34 -0.88 2.05
CA LEU A 148 -5.86 -1.27 3.36
C LEU A 148 -5.37 -2.68 3.66
N VAL A 149 -4.68 -2.86 4.79
CA VAL A 149 -4.16 -4.15 5.24
C VAL A 149 -4.93 -4.58 6.48
N ASP A 150 -5.64 -5.68 6.37
CA ASP A 150 -6.26 -6.33 7.51
C ASP A 150 -5.18 -6.89 8.44
N ALA A 151 -5.24 -6.46 9.69
CA ALA A 151 -4.37 -6.85 10.77
C ALA A 151 -5.19 -7.36 11.96
N SER A 152 -6.37 -7.92 11.71
CA SER A 152 -7.16 -8.61 12.73
C SER A 152 -6.47 -9.87 13.24
N GLY A 153 -5.79 -10.59 12.34
CA GLY A 153 -4.95 -11.74 12.63
C GLY A 153 -3.56 -11.38 13.11
N SER A 154 -2.77 -12.42 13.40
CA SER A 154 -1.33 -12.25 13.49
C SER A 154 -0.77 -12.00 12.10
N VAL A 155 -0.53 -10.73 11.74
CA VAL A 155 0.11 -10.33 10.47
C VAL A 155 1.56 -10.85 10.42
N ALA A 156 1.77 -12.14 10.21
CA ALA A 156 3.06 -12.82 10.23
C ALA A 156 3.12 -13.83 9.08
N GLY A 157 4.32 -14.28 8.70
CA GLY A 157 4.49 -15.18 7.57
C GLY A 157 3.81 -14.65 6.29
N ASP A 158 2.81 -15.40 5.81
CA ASP A 158 2.13 -15.14 4.53
C ASP A 158 1.37 -13.82 4.47
N GLU A 159 0.63 -13.43 5.50
CA GLU A 159 -0.14 -12.19 5.47
C GLU A 159 0.76 -10.95 5.35
N LEU A 160 1.86 -10.95 6.11
CA LEU A 160 2.85 -9.89 6.04
C LEU A 160 3.58 -9.89 4.70
N ALA A 161 3.97 -11.07 4.21
CA ALA A 161 4.59 -11.21 2.89
C ALA A 161 3.67 -10.71 1.77
N ALA A 162 2.39 -11.08 1.82
CA ALA A 162 1.37 -10.63 0.87
C ALA A 162 1.17 -9.11 0.91
N ALA A 163 1.10 -8.51 2.11
CA ALA A 163 0.99 -7.05 2.26
C ALA A 163 2.22 -6.32 1.71
N VAL A 164 3.43 -6.78 2.02
CA VAL A 164 4.70 -6.20 1.54
C VAL A 164 4.82 -6.32 0.02
N LEU A 165 4.48 -7.48 -0.57
CA LEU A 165 4.50 -7.65 -2.02
C LEU A 165 3.43 -6.84 -2.73
N THR A 166 2.23 -6.75 -2.16
CA THR A 166 1.15 -5.92 -2.70
C THR A 166 1.56 -4.45 -2.70
N ALA A 167 2.10 -3.94 -1.59
CA ALA A 167 2.61 -2.57 -1.50
C ALA A 167 3.74 -2.32 -2.52
N SER A 168 4.69 -3.25 -2.63
CA SER A 168 5.78 -3.17 -3.60
C SER A 168 5.27 -3.19 -5.05
N ALA A 169 4.26 -4.02 -5.34
CA ALA A 169 3.65 -4.12 -6.66
C ALA A 169 2.90 -2.84 -7.04
N LEU A 170 2.22 -2.22 -6.07
CA LEU A 170 1.63 -0.90 -6.25
C LEU A 170 2.70 0.13 -6.60
N VAL A 171 3.80 0.22 -5.83
CA VAL A 171 4.83 1.24 -6.06
C VAL A 171 5.47 1.12 -7.44
N GLN A 172 5.76 -0.11 -7.90
CA GLN A 172 6.32 -0.31 -9.23
C GLN A 172 5.38 0.13 -10.37
N ARG A 173 4.08 0.24 -10.11
CA ARG A 173 3.10 0.71 -11.09
C ARG A 173 2.91 2.23 -11.07
N LEU A 174 3.30 2.89 -9.98
CA LEU A 174 3.14 4.33 -9.82
C LEU A 174 4.08 5.10 -10.76
N ARG A 175 3.54 6.16 -11.34
CA ARG A 175 4.30 7.14 -12.12
C ARG A 175 4.74 8.29 -11.21
N PRO A 176 5.75 9.08 -11.63
CA PRO A 176 6.10 10.31 -10.92
C PRO A 176 4.87 11.21 -10.74
N GLY A 177 4.52 11.52 -9.48
CA GLY A 177 3.36 12.33 -9.13
C GLY A 177 2.09 11.54 -8.77
N ASP A 178 2.08 10.21 -8.90
CA ASP A 178 1.02 9.37 -8.33
C ASP A 178 1.21 9.22 -6.82
N GLU A 179 0.10 9.15 -6.10
CA GLU A 179 0.05 9.07 -4.65
C GLU A 179 -0.13 7.62 -4.20
N LEU A 180 0.63 7.22 -3.18
CA LEU A 180 0.39 5.99 -2.44
C LEU A 180 -0.01 6.35 -1.01
N GLY A 181 -0.88 5.56 -0.40
CA GLY A 181 -1.14 5.55 1.04
C GLY A 181 -1.28 4.12 1.53
N VAL A 182 -1.03 3.91 2.81
CA VAL A 182 -1.17 2.60 3.47
C VAL A 182 -1.85 2.79 4.81
N VAL A 183 -2.90 2.02 5.04
CA VAL A 183 -3.63 1.97 6.30
C VAL A 183 -3.66 0.51 6.73
N ALA A 184 -3.31 0.25 7.99
CA ALA A 184 -3.55 -1.03 8.61
C ALA A 184 -4.77 -0.94 9.52
N PHE A 185 -5.59 -2.00 9.59
CA PHE A 185 -6.79 -1.96 10.40
C PHE A 185 -7.09 -3.29 11.12
N TRP A 186 -7.75 -3.18 12.26
CA TRP A 186 -8.32 -4.26 13.08
C TRP A 186 -9.49 -3.64 13.86
N SER A 187 -9.54 -3.64 15.21
CA SER A 187 -10.40 -2.72 16.01
C SER A 187 -9.98 -1.24 15.94
N LYS A 188 -8.84 -0.94 15.33
CA LYS A 188 -8.38 0.42 15.06
C LYS A 188 -7.98 0.51 13.60
N ALA A 189 -8.12 1.69 12.98
CA ALA A 189 -7.49 2.00 11.70
C ALA A 189 -6.31 2.95 11.93
N VAL A 190 -5.11 2.54 11.53
CA VAL A 190 -3.85 3.25 11.68
C VAL A 190 -3.31 3.65 10.32
N VAL A 191 -3.13 4.94 10.09
CA VAL A 191 -2.59 5.47 8.83
C VAL A 191 -1.06 5.30 8.84
N LEU A 192 -0.59 4.13 8.44
CA LEU A 192 0.84 3.83 8.35
C LEU A 192 1.56 4.76 7.38
N ARG A 193 0.90 5.20 6.31
CA ARG A 193 1.44 6.25 5.45
C ARG A 193 0.27 7.02 4.83
N PRO A 194 0.16 8.34 5.06
CA PRO A 194 -0.83 9.15 4.38
C PRO A 194 -0.62 9.14 2.86
N LEU A 195 -1.69 9.40 2.11
CA LEU A 195 -1.59 9.57 0.65
C LEU A 195 -0.59 10.67 0.30
N SER A 196 0.48 10.30 -0.41
CA SER A 196 1.56 11.21 -0.81
C SER A 196 2.26 10.75 -2.08
N ALA A 197 2.68 11.72 -2.88
CA ALA A 197 3.35 11.55 -4.18
C ALA A 197 4.83 11.11 -4.10
N ASP A 198 5.35 10.85 -2.89
CA ASP A 198 6.69 10.29 -2.66
C ASP A 198 6.58 8.87 -2.08
N PRO A 199 6.31 7.84 -2.92
CA PRO A 199 6.11 6.47 -2.47
C PRO A 199 7.43 5.84 -1.98
N ARG A 200 7.81 6.12 -0.74
CA ARG A 200 8.92 5.51 -0.01
C ARG A 200 8.58 4.07 0.39
N VAL A 201 8.95 3.10 -0.44
CA VAL A 201 8.73 1.65 -0.21
C VAL A 201 9.37 1.19 1.09
N ASP A 202 10.59 1.65 1.35
CA ASP A 202 11.36 1.40 2.56
C ASP A 202 10.53 1.68 3.81
N VAL A 203 9.93 2.87 3.88
CA VAL A 203 9.09 3.30 5.02
C VAL A 203 7.83 2.43 5.15
N VAL A 204 7.22 2.06 4.02
CA VAL A 204 6.03 1.20 4.04
C VAL A 204 6.36 -0.20 4.56
N VAL A 205 7.45 -0.79 4.08
CA VAL A 205 7.92 -2.11 4.53
C VAL A 205 8.28 -2.06 6.00
N ASP A 206 9.04 -1.06 6.45
CA ASP A 206 9.40 -0.88 7.85
C ASP A 206 8.16 -0.83 8.75
N ARG A 207 7.18 0.03 8.41
CA ARG A 207 5.97 0.22 9.21
C ARG A 207 5.05 -1.01 9.22
N LEU A 208 4.93 -1.72 8.09
CA LEU A 208 4.20 -3.00 8.03
C LEU A 208 4.89 -4.07 8.89
N CYS A 209 6.22 -4.14 8.84
CA CYS A 209 6.97 -5.09 9.67
C CYS A 209 6.88 -4.77 11.16
N ASP A 210 6.77 -3.50 11.56
CA ASP A 210 6.63 -3.11 12.97
C ASP A 210 5.17 -3.15 13.49
N LEU A 211 4.19 -3.29 12.60
CA LEU A 211 2.77 -3.37 12.94
C LEU A 211 2.42 -4.67 13.66
N ARG A 212 1.77 -4.62 14.83
CA ARG A 212 1.07 -5.79 15.36
C ARG A 212 -0.43 -5.60 15.29
N GLY A 213 -1.08 -6.60 14.71
CA GLY A 213 -2.52 -6.72 14.66
C GLY A 213 -3.17 -6.90 16.03
N GLY A 214 -4.49 -6.83 16.07
CA GLY A 214 -5.31 -7.13 17.24
C GLY A 214 -6.50 -7.99 16.85
N GLY A 215 -6.98 -8.87 17.73
CA GLY A 215 -7.87 -10.00 17.39
C GLY A 215 -9.28 -9.72 16.84
N THR A 216 -9.60 -8.52 16.38
CA THR A 216 -10.93 -8.17 15.83
C THR A 216 -10.81 -7.36 14.54
N THR A 217 -11.82 -7.46 13.68
CA THR A 217 -11.87 -6.84 12.35
C THR A 217 -12.99 -5.80 12.29
N ASP A 218 -12.64 -4.52 12.18
CA ASP A 218 -13.57 -3.41 11.92
C ASP A 218 -13.37 -2.86 10.49
N LEU A 219 -14.04 -3.50 9.54
CA LEU A 219 -14.03 -3.13 8.13
C LEU A 219 -14.71 -1.78 7.88
N GLU A 220 -15.76 -1.44 8.63
CA GLU A 220 -16.45 -0.16 8.51
C GLU A 220 -15.51 1.00 8.85
N LEU A 221 -14.76 0.91 9.94
CA LEU A 221 -13.75 1.90 10.32
C LEU A 221 -12.64 2.01 9.27
N ALA A 222 -12.19 0.88 8.70
CA ALA A 222 -11.18 0.86 7.65
C ALA A 222 -11.65 1.61 6.39
N LEU A 223 -12.87 1.31 5.93
CA LEU A 223 -13.46 1.91 4.73
C LEU A 223 -13.78 3.40 4.93
N ARG A 224 -14.25 3.80 6.11
CA ARG A 224 -14.44 5.23 6.45
C ARG A 224 -13.12 5.98 6.49
N THR A 225 -12.08 5.37 7.07
CA THR A 225 -10.73 5.93 7.07
C THR A 225 -10.21 6.08 5.63
N ALA A 226 -10.47 5.08 4.79
CA ALA A 226 -10.12 5.12 3.37
C ALA A 226 -10.79 6.28 2.63
N ALA A 227 -12.11 6.45 2.82
CA ALA A 227 -12.86 7.56 2.25
C ALA A 227 -12.28 8.92 2.67
N ALA A 228 -11.92 9.08 3.95
CA ALA A 228 -11.31 10.31 4.47
C ALA A 228 -9.93 10.58 3.86
N GLN A 229 -9.08 9.57 3.71
CA GLN A 229 -7.77 9.71 3.05
C GLN A 229 -7.95 10.13 1.59
N VAL A 230 -8.78 9.38 0.85
CA VAL A 230 -8.96 9.54 -0.59
C VAL A 230 -9.67 10.86 -0.95
N ALA A 231 -10.57 11.35 -0.10
CA ALA A 231 -11.23 12.64 -0.28
C ALA A 231 -10.25 13.83 -0.31
N ARG A 232 -9.08 13.70 0.34
CA ARG A 232 -8.03 14.74 0.35
C ARG A 232 -7.15 14.71 -0.90
N SER A 233 -7.17 13.63 -1.66
CA SER A 233 -6.41 13.51 -2.89
C SER A 233 -7.00 14.35 -4.02
N ARG A 234 -6.11 14.96 -4.81
CA ARG A 234 -6.48 15.68 -6.05
C ARG A 234 -6.37 14.80 -7.30
N ALA A 235 -6.03 13.52 -7.15
CA ALA A 235 -6.10 12.52 -8.21
C ALA A 235 -7.53 12.41 -8.74
N ALA A 236 -7.69 12.25 -10.06
CA ALA A 236 -9.01 11.91 -10.63
C ALA A 236 -9.23 10.40 -10.71
N ASP A 237 -8.16 9.60 -10.73
CA ASP A 237 -8.24 8.16 -10.60
C ASP A 237 -7.86 7.76 -9.17
N ARG A 238 -8.84 7.35 -8.37
CA ARG A 238 -8.65 6.99 -6.96
C ARG A 238 -9.04 5.53 -6.78
N GLN A 239 -8.12 4.76 -6.23
CA GLN A 239 -8.25 3.32 -6.10
C GLN A 239 -7.94 2.94 -4.66
N VAL A 240 -8.83 2.17 -4.05
CA VAL A 240 -8.62 1.57 -2.73
C VAL A 240 -8.49 0.07 -2.93
N LEU A 241 -7.41 -0.52 -2.43
CA LEU A 241 -7.15 -1.94 -2.47
C LEU A 241 -7.21 -2.49 -1.06
N LEU A 242 -8.17 -3.34 -0.77
CA LEU A 242 -8.37 -3.99 0.52
C LEU A 242 -7.76 -5.39 0.50
N LEU A 243 -6.87 -5.69 1.43
CA LEU A 243 -6.32 -7.01 1.67
C LEU A 243 -6.95 -7.57 2.95
N SER A 244 -7.92 -8.49 2.82
CA SER A 244 -8.72 -9.03 3.94
C SER A 244 -9.38 -10.35 3.53
N ASP A 245 -9.81 -11.15 4.50
CA ASP A 245 -10.74 -12.26 4.27
C ASP A 245 -12.22 -11.79 4.14
N GLY A 246 -12.50 -10.52 4.44
CA GLY A 246 -13.82 -9.91 4.32
C GLY A 246 -14.78 -10.26 5.45
N LEU A 247 -14.32 -10.95 6.50
CA LEU A 247 -15.16 -11.34 7.64
C LEU A 247 -15.01 -10.30 8.76
N ALA A 248 -16.01 -9.43 8.90
CA ALA A 248 -16.01 -8.43 9.96
C ALA A 248 -16.51 -9.03 11.29
N THR A 249 -15.83 -8.73 12.39
CA THR A 249 -16.27 -9.10 13.74
C THR A 249 -16.88 -7.91 14.49
N GLU A 250 -16.47 -6.69 14.14
CA GLU A 250 -16.90 -5.44 14.78
C GLU A 250 -17.35 -4.42 13.72
N SER A 251 -18.24 -4.82 12.81
CA SER A 251 -18.84 -3.91 11.83
C SER A 251 -20.33 -4.17 11.66
N PRO A 252 -21.20 -3.24 12.09
CA PRO A 252 -22.64 -3.32 11.87
C PRO A 252 -23.03 -3.41 10.40
N ASP A 253 -22.41 -2.61 9.52
CA ASP A 253 -22.68 -2.64 8.08
C ASP A 253 -21.46 -2.20 7.24
N PRO A 254 -20.54 -3.13 6.91
CA PRO A 254 -19.37 -2.81 6.08
C PRO A 254 -19.72 -2.54 4.61
N VAL A 255 -20.89 -2.99 4.12
CA VAL A 255 -21.33 -2.82 2.73
C VAL A 255 -21.83 -1.41 2.49
N ASP A 256 -22.54 -0.79 3.44
CA ASP A 256 -22.90 0.63 3.35
C ASP A 256 -21.66 1.54 3.38
N ALA A 257 -20.65 1.19 4.19
CA ALA A 257 -19.38 1.90 4.21
C ALA A 257 -18.66 1.82 2.84
N ALA A 258 -18.65 0.64 2.21
CA ALA A 258 -18.12 0.46 0.86
C ALA A 258 -18.92 1.26 -0.18
N SER A 259 -20.25 1.26 -0.08
CA SER A 259 -21.15 2.04 -0.95
C SER A 259 -20.89 3.54 -0.83
N SER A 260 -20.59 4.02 0.37
CA SER A 260 -20.23 5.42 0.63
C SER A 260 -18.89 5.80 0.02
N LEU A 261 -17.94 4.86 -0.05
CA LEU A 261 -16.68 5.06 -0.76
C LEU A 261 -16.90 5.30 -2.25
N ALA A 262 -17.86 4.61 -2.89
CA ALA A 262 -18.21 4.82 -4.30
C ALA A 262 -18.86 6.18 -4.60
N ARG A 263 -19.39 6.88 -3.58
CA ARG A 263 -19.91 8.26 -3.72
C ARG A 263 -18.78 9.28 -3.82
N VAL A 264 -17.63 8.97 -3.22
CA VAL A 264 -16.35 9.62 -3.54
C VAL A 264 -15.89 8.97 -4.84
N PRO A 265 -15.34 9.67 -5.85
CA PRO A 265 -14.96 9.07 -7.14
C PRO A 265 -13.74 8.14 -6.99
N ALA A 266 -13.91 7.04 -6.26
CA ALA A 266 -12.94 6.05 -5.86
C ALA A 266 -13.54 4.67 -6.05
N ARG A 267 -12.72 3.69 -6.43
CA ARG A 267 -13.14 2.30 -6.59
C ARG A 267 -12.51 1.42 -5.51
N LEU A 268 -13.31 0.52 -4.94
CA LEU A 268 -12.83 -0.48 -3.99
C LEU A 268 -12.54 -1.80 -4.70
N HIS A 269 -11.28 -2.20 -4.68
CA HIS A 269 -10.83 -3.52 -5.07
C HIS A 269 -10.51 -4.35 -3.84
N VAL A 270 -10.79 -5.65 -3.87
CA VAL A 270 -10.54 -6.56 -2.74
C VAL A 270 -9.62 -7.70 -3.18
N LEU A 271 -8.55 -7.91 -2.43
CA LEU A 271 -7.68 -9.08 -2.50
C LEU A 271 -8.10 -10.01 -1.36
N ALA A 272 -8.80 -11.08 -1.73
CA ALA A 272 -9.35 -12.03 -0.77
C ALA A 272 -8.27 -13.00 -0.28
N LEU A 273 -7.98 -12.97 1.02
CA LEU A 273 -6.96 -13.83 1.62
C LEU A 273 -7.45 -15.28 1.83
N SER A 274 -8.74 -15.47 2.12
CA SER A 274 -9.34 -16.80 2.28
C SER A 274 -10.00 -17.31 0.99
N ALA A 275 -9.99 -18.63 0.81
CA ALA A 275 -10.72 -19.34 -0.24
C ALA A 275 -12.12 -19.79 0.18
N ASP A 276 -12.51 -19.53 1.44
CA ASP A 276 -13.82 -19.91 1.97
C ASP A 276 -14.94 -19.20 1.19
N GLU A 277 -16.03 -19.92 0.94
CA GLU A 277 -17.14 -19.42 0.12
C GLU A 277 -17.81 -18.18 0.76
N GLU A 278 -17.95 -18.19 2.08
CA GLU A 278 -18.50 -17.06 2.85
C GLU A 278 -17.60 -15.82 2.76
N ALA A 279 -16.29 -15.99 2.96
CA ALA A 279 -15.27 -14.95 2.84
C ALA A 279 -15.27 -14.35 1.42
N MET A 280 -15.27 -15.19 0.40
CA MET A 280 -15.31 -14.76 -1.00
C MET A 280 -16.60 -14.02 -1.35
N THR A 281 -17.75 -14.48 -0.85
CA THR A 281 -19.04 -13.82 -1.04
C THR A 281 -19.05 -12.44 -0.39
N SER A 282 -18.56 -12.32 0.85
CA SER A 282 -18.44 -11.05 1.55
C SER A 282 -17.50 -10.08 0.81
N CYS A 283 -16.31 -10.55 0.41
CA CYS A 283 -15.35 -9.76 -0.38
C CYS A 283 -15.96 -9.26 -1.69
N ALA A 284 -16.71 -10.11 -2.40
CA ALA A 284 -17.39 -9.74 -3.64
C ALA A 284 -18.48 -8.68 -3.40
N ALA A 285 -19.24 -8.79 -2.30
CA ALA A 285 -20.26 -7.80 -1.93
C ALA A 285 -19.62 -6.43 -1.65
N LEU A 286 -18.51 -6.38 -0.90
CA LEU A 286 -17.76 -5.15 -0.64
C LEU A 286 -17.23 -4.52 -1.93
N ALA A 287 -16.57 -5.31 -2.77
CA ALA A 287 -16.01 -4.84 -4.04
C ALA A 287 -17.12 -4.29 -4.96
N SER A 288 -18.26 -4.98 -5.05
CA SER A 288 -19.41 -4.56 -5.85
C SER A 288 -20.00 -3.23 -5.35
N ALA A 289 -20.22 -3.12 -4.04
CA ALA A 289 -20.72 -1.90 -3.40
C ALA A 289 -19.77 -0.70 -3.62
N GLY A 290 -18.46 -0.93 -3.57
CA GLY A 290 -17.44 0.08 -3.85
C GLY A 290 -17.10 0.27 -5.33
N GLY A 291 -17.83 -0.35 -6.27
CA GLY A 291 -17.66 -0.14 -7.72
C GLY A 291 -16.36 -0.69 -8.32
N GLY A 292 -15.75 -1.68 -7.68
CA GLY A 292 -14.53 -2.35 -8.14
C GLY A 292 -14.70 -3.86 -8.31
N ARG A 293 -13.64 -4.61 -8.00
CA ARG A 293 -13.51 -6.05 -8.33
C ARG A 293 -12.79 -6.79 -7.21
N VAL A 294 -13.08 -8.08 -7.10
CA VAL A 294 -12.37 -9.01 -6.20
C VAL A 294 -11.38 -9.87 -7.00
N ALA A 295 -10.22 -10.16 -6.40
CA ALA A 295 -9.29 -11.18 -6.89
C ALA A 295 -8.78 -12.02 -5.71
N PRO A 296 -8.58 -13.33 -5.90
CA PRO A 296 -8.04 -14.20 -4.86
C PRO A 296 -6.54 -13.94 -4.63
N LEU A 297 -6.12 -14.00 -3.37
CA LEU A 297 -4.72 -13.90 -2.96
C LEU A 297 -4.42 -14.87 -1.81
N HIS A 298 -4.34 -16.16 -2.14
CA HIS A 298 -4.08 -17.21 -1.16
C HIS A 298 -2.58 -17.43 -0.89
N ARG A 299 -1.72 -16.91 -1.77
CA ARG A 299 -0.27 -17.00 -1.64
C ARG A 299 0.39 -15.64 -1.89
N PRO A 300 1.44 -15.28 -1.14
CA PRO A 300 2.14 -14.01 -1.34
C PRO A 300 2.64 -13.80 -2.78
N SER A 301 3.16 -14.84 -3.42
CA SER A 301 3.69 -14.80 -4.80
C SER A 301 2.66 -14.38 -5.85
N GLN A 302 1.37 -14.51 -5.56
CA GLN A 302 0.28 -14.11 -6.45
C GLN A 302 0.04 -12.59 -6.47
N ALA A 303 0.56 -11.84 -5.49
CA ALA A 303 0.24 -10.43 -5.29
C ALA A 303 0.51 -9.56 -6.53
N PRO A 304 1.67 -9.67 -7.22
CA PRO A 304 1.92 -8.86 -8.41
C PRO A 304 0.92 -9.13 -9.54
N ALA A 305 0.52 -10.39 -9.74
CA ALA A 305 -0.44 -10.78 -10.75
C ALA A 305 -1.85 -10.28 -10.40
N ALA A 306 -2.30 -10.48 -9.16
CA ALA A 306 -3.61 -10.04 -8.71
C ALA A 306 -3.77 -8.51 -8.77
N VAL A 307 -2.73 -7.75 -8.38
CA VAL A 307 -2.71 -6.29 -8.50
C VAL A 307 -2.83 -5.86 -9.97
N ARG A 308 -2.11 -6.52 -10.88
CA ARG A 308 -2.21 -6.25 -12.31
C ARG A 308 -3.62 -6.53 -12.84
N ASP A 309 -4.21 -7.65 -12.49
CA ASP A 309 -5.53 -8.04 -13.01
C ASP A 309 -6.63 -7.09 -12.52
N LEU A 310 -6.52 -6.60 -11.28
CA LEU A 310 -7.45 -5.63 -10.69
C LEU A 310 -7.29 -4.22 -11.25
N LEU A 311 -6.07 -3.78 -11.58
CA LEU A 311 -5.80 -2.39 -11.96
C LEU A 311 -5.59 -2.17 -13.47
N GLY A 312 -5.33 -3.22 -14.25
CA GLY A 312 -5.02 -3.16 -15.69
C GLY A 312 -3.56 -2.84 -15.97
#